data_AF-A1RVF4-F1
#
_entry.id   AF-A1RVF4-F1
#
_cell.length_a   1.000
_cell.length_b   1.000
_cell.length_c   1.000
_cell.angle_alpha   90.00
_cell.angle_beta   90.00
_cell.angle_gamma   90.00
#
_symmetry.space_group_name_H-M   'P 1'
#
loop_
_entity.id
_entity.type
_entity.pdbx_description
1 polymer ?
#
loop_
_entity_poly.entity_id
_entity_poly.type
_entity_poly.pdbx_seq_one_letter_code
_entity_poly.pdbx_strand_id
1 'polypeptide(L)'
;MAYVADNVIELIYEVYPYGAVREAVVRKIRGGRAGFIVPYVIKEGVGVLIITPTEPVATRIERLETGTCLDVAAGGLYKGLLHVLVGPPGAGKTWLMLKAVKSLRERGVKAEYINRGGFVYVQQFGVESIDVNLDLGELYAALATVKADVVFIRGLEALFRLYGEQLLYSTLQTLLRVARSGPAVVISLRDLHDLDVLFDVIVNVENRTVTSVRAPGGKIGEKVKC
;
A
#
# COMPACT_ATOMS: atom_id res chain seq x y z
N MET A 1 32.45 -9.86 15.53
CA MET A 1 31.60 -10.15 16.71
C MET A 1 30.31 -10.96 16.41
N ALA A 2 29.97 -11.26 15.14
CA ALA A 2 28.70 -11.95 14.80
C ALA A 2 28.60 -13.46 15.15
N TYR A 3 29.70 -14.10 15.57
CA TYR A 3 29.75 -15.56 15.74
C TYR A 3 29.22 -16.08 17.09
N VAL A 4 29.05 -15.22 18.11
CA VAL A 4 28.60 -15.63 19.45
C VAL A 4 27.07 -15.56 19.60
N ALA A 5 26.42 -14.64 18.89
CA ALA A 5 24.98 -14.43 19.03
C ALA A 5 24.17 -15.50 18.27
N ASP A 6 23.12 -16.03 18.91
CA ASP A 6 22.16 -16.94 18.26
C ASP A 6 21.34 -16.21 17.18
N ASN A 7 20.99 -14.95 17.44
CA ASN A 7 20.21 -14.09 16.56
C ASN A 7 20.94 -12.77 16.35
N VAL A 8 21.03 -12.31 15.10
CA VAL A 8 21.70 -11.05 14.72
C VAL A 8 20.76 -10.25 13.83
N ILE A 9 20.39 -9.06 14.29
CA ILE A 9 19.64 -8.06 13.54
C ILE A 9 20.49 -6.80 13.50
N GLU A 10 20.77 -6.31 12.30
CA GLU A 10 21.51 -5.08 12.07
C GLU A 10 20.52 -3.96 11.72
N LEU A 11 20.60 -2.84 12.43
CA LEU A 11 19.73 -1.68 12.19
C LEU A 11 20.49 -0.66 11.35
N ILE A 12 19.98 -0.41 10.16
CA ILE A 12 20.49 0.57 9.20
C ILE A 12 19.63 1.83 9.29
N TYR A 13 20.28 2.98 9.20
CA TYR A 13 19.66 4.30 9.21
C TYR A 13 20.29 5.15 8.12
N GLU A 14 19.49 5.53 7.13
CA GLU A 14 19.91 6.38 6.02
C GLU A 14 19.10 7.68 6.03
N VAL A 15 19.81 8.80 5.91
CA VAL A 15 19.22 10.15 5.93
C VAL A 15 19.15 10.69 4.52
N TYR A 16 17.97 11.15 4.13
CA TYR A 16 17.70 11.85 2.89
C TYR A 16 17.27 13.29 3.19
N PRO A 17 17.35 14.22 2.22
CA PRO A 17 16.86 15.59 2.41
C PRO A 17 15.38 15.69 2.78
N TYR A 18 14.58 14.65 2.49
CA TYR A 18 13.13 14.63 2.65
C TYR A 18 12.63 13.73 3.79
N GLY A 19 13.55 13.10 4.53
CA GLY A 19 13.22 12.18 5.62
C GLY A 19 14.30 11.15 5.84
N ALA A 20 14.01 10.12 6.63
CA ALA A 20 14.99 9.07 6.89
C ALA A 20 14.38 7.68 6.75
N VAL A 21 15.16 6.77 6.20
CA VAL A 21 14.77 5.37 6.01
C VAL A 21 15.50 4.52 7.05
N ARG A 22 14.75 3.62 7.66
CA ARG A 22 15.20 2.73 8.73
C ARG A 22 14.92 1.30 8.31
N GLU A 23 15.98 0.52 8.15
CA GLU A 23 15.89 -0.87 7.73
C GLU A 23 16.52 -1.79 8.78
N ALA A 24 15.86 -2.90 9.08
CA ALA A 24 16.38 -3.95 9.92
C ALA A 24 16.77 -5.13 9.03
N VAL A 25 18.07 -5.43 8.98
CA VAL A 25 18.62 -6.58 8.27
C VAL A 25 18.68 -7.75 9.23
N VAL A 26 17.82 -8.75 9.00
CA VAL A 26 17.80 -9.98 9.78
C VAL A 26 18.94 -10.87 9.28
N ARG A 27 20.14 -10.68 9.81
CA ARG A 27 21.36 -11.39 9.38
C ARG A 27 21.35 -12.86 9.79
N LYS A 28 20.87 -13.17 10.98
CA LYS A 28 20.88 -14.53 11.54
C LYS A 28 19.70 -14.72 12.49
N ILE A 29 18.99 -15.84 12.34
CA ILE A 29 18.03 -16.35 13.32
C ILE A 29 18.27 -17.85 13.46
N ARG A 30 18.61 -18.31 14.67
CA ARG A 30 18.82 -19.74 14.91
C ARG A 30 17.46 -20.45 14.93
N GLY A 31 17.28 -21.44 14.04
CA GLY A 31 16.02 -22.18 13.92
C GLY A 31 14.90 -21.43 13.21
N GLY A 32 15.20 -20.29 12.56
CA GLY A 32 14.21 -19.48 11.85
C GLY A 32 14.74 -18.94 10.52
N ARG A 33 13.95 -18.06 9.89
CA ARG A 33 14.32 -17.41 8.63
C ARG A 33 15.27 -16.24 8.89
N ALA A 34 16.25 -16.06 8.01
CA ALA A 34 17.16 -14.92 7.99
C ALA A 34 17.51 -14.54 6.55
N GLY A 35 18.33 -13.51 6.36
CA GLY A 35 18.78 -13.02 5.06
C GLY A 35 17.80 -12.06 4.37
N PHE A 36 16.93 -11.39 5.13
CA PHE A 36 15.95 -10.46 4.59
C PHE A 36 15.99 -9.11 5.30
N ILE A 37 15.45 -8.10 4.62
CA ILE A 37 15.39 -6.71 5.07
C ILE A 37 13.93 -6.34 5.27
N VAL A 38 13.64 -5.67 6.38
CA VAL A 38 12.31 -5.12 6.70
C VAL A 38 12.44 -3.69 7.20
N PRO A 39 11.55 -2.77 6.79
CA PRO A 39 11.56 -1.44 7.36
C PRO A 39 11.10 -1.48 8.82
N TYR A 40 11.63 -0.58 9.62
CA TYR A 40 11.16 -0.36 10.99
C TYR A 40 10.96 1.13 11.25
N VAL A 41 10.09 1.45 12.18
CA VAL A 41 9.89 2.80 12.68
C VAL A 41 10.03 2.82 14.19
N ILE A 42 10.40 3.97 14.73
CA ILE A 42 10.42 4.20 16.18
C ILE A 42 9.30 5.19 16.46
N LYS A 43 8.28 4.73 17.19
CA LYS A 43 7.14 5.57 17.56
C LYS A 43 7.22 5.91 19.04
N GLU A 44 7.10 7.20 19.36
CA GLU A 44 7.07 7.67 20.73
C GLU A 44 5.95 6.97 21.52
N GLY A 45 6.27 6.56 22.76
CA GLY A 45 5.36 5.81 23.62
C GLY A 45 5.11 4.34 23.21
N VAL A 46 5.63 3.88 22.06
CA VAL A 46 5.46 2.49 21.59
C VAL A 46 6.80 1.76 21.47
N GLY A 47 7.85 2.45 21.01
CA GLY A 47 9.17 1.88 20.77
C GLY A 47 9.38 1.45 19.31
N VAL A 48 10.21 0.42 19.11
CA VAL A 48 10.57 -0.09 17.77
C VAL A 48 9.45 -0.95 17.21
N LEU A 49 8.88 -0.52 16.10
CA LEU A 49 7.88 -1.26 15.33
C LEU A 49 8.52 -1.77 14.05
N ILE A 50 8.71 -3.08 13.95
CA ILE A 50 9.15 -3.72 12.71
C ILE A 50 7.91 -3.95 11.84
N ILE A 51 7.97 -3.48 10.59
CA ILE A 51 6.89 -3.69 9.62
C ILE A 51 7.09 -5.08 9.03
N THR A 52 6.71 -6.07 9.83
CA THR A 52 6.94 -7.48 9.57
C THR A 52 5.88 -8.08 8.66
N PRO A 53 6.21 -9.18 7.97
CA PRO A 53 5.19 -10.13 7.56
C PRO A 53 4.57 -10.76 8.81
N THR A 54 3.29 -10.47 9.05
CA THR A 54 2.45 -11.38 9.83
C THR A 54 2.47 -12.74 9.11
N GLU A 55 2.42 -13.86 9.86
CA GLU A 55 2.20 -15.16 9.23
C GLU A 55 1.05 -15.02 8.23
N PRO A 56 1.17 -15.57 7.00
CA PRO A 56 0.08 -15.51 6.05
C PRO A 56 -1.11 -16.17 6.72
N VAL A 57 -2.03 -15.34 7.22
CA VAL A 57 -3.31 -15.85 7.66
C VAL A 57 -3.88 -16.43 6.39
N ALA A 58 -4.22 -17.72 6.39
CA ALA A 58 -4.97 -18.35 5.32
C ALA A 58 -6.38 -17.74 5.32
N THR A 59 -6.49 -16.44 5.06
CA THR A 59 -7.74 -15.73 4.93
C THR A 59 -8.26 -16.07 3.56
N ARG A 60 -9.40 -16.75 3.55
CA ARG A 60 -10.32 -16.77 2.42
C ARG A 60 -10.39 -15.34 1.85
N ILE A 61 -10.11 -15.20 0.54
CA ILE A 61 -10.14 -13.91 -0.13
C ILE A 61 -11.55 -13.33 0.04
N GLU A 62 -11.67 -12.31 0.89
CA GLU A 62 -12.94 -11.65 1.21
C GLU A 62 -13.10 -10.44 0.28
N ARG A 63 -14.18 -10.45 -0.51
CA ARG A 63 -14.52 -9.34 -1.42
C ARG A 63 -15.21 -8.22 -0.64
N LEU A 64 -14.74 -6.99 -0.85
CA LEU A 64 -15.34 -5.74 -0.40
C LEU A 64 -15.99 -5.02 -1.58
N GLU A 65 -17.28 -4.74 -1.47
CA GLU A 65 -17.99 -3.92 -2.43
C GLU A 65 -17.63 -2.44 -2.24
N THR A 66 -17.27 -1.76 -3.33
CA THR A 66 -16.80 -0.37 -3.31
C THR A 66 -17.91 0.66 -3.55
N GLY A 67 -19.05 0.28 -4.10
CA GLY A 67 -20.07 1.23 -4.59
C GLY A 67 -19.58 2.05 -5.78
N THR A 68 -18.60 1.53 -6.54
CA THR A 68 -18.03 2.22 -7.70
C THR A 68 -17.93 1.29 -8.90
N CYS A 69 -17.47 1.80 -10.05
CA CYS A 69 -17.22 1.00 -11.24
C CYS A 69 -16.19 -0.14 -11.02
N LEU A 70 -15.41 -0.13 -9.93
CA LEU A 70 -14.52 -1.24 -9.56
C LEU A 70 -15.29 -2.53 -9.27
N ASP A 71 -16.53 -2.45 -8.80
CA ASP A 71 -17.36 -3.62 -8.49
C ASP A 71 -17.73 -4.43 -9.73
N VAL A 72 -17.83 -3.75 -10.87
CA VAL A 72 -18.08 -4.35 -12.19
C VAL A 72 -16.77 -4.71 -12.88
N ALA A 73 -15.79 -3.80 -12.88
CA ALA A 73 -14.54 -3.97 -13.61
C ALA A 73 -13.67 -5.08 -13.00
N ALA A 74 -13.39 -5.01 -11.70
CA ALA A 74 -12.46 -5.90 -10.99
C ALA A 74 -13.17 -6.82 -9.98
N GLY A 75 -14.49 -6.75 -9.89
CA GLY A 75 -15.23 -7.47 -8.85
C GLY A 75 -14.98 -6.89 -7.45
N GLY A 76 -14.77 -5.58 -7.32
CA GLY A 76 -14.57 -4.90 -6.04
C GLY A 76 -13.11 -4.93 -5.58
N LEU A 77 -12.90 -4.85 -4.28
CA LEU A 77 -11.59 -4.99 -3.64
C LEU A 77 -11.52 -6.30 -2.86
N TYR A 78 -10.32 -6.80 -2.60
CA TYR A 78 -10.13 -8.09 -1.95
C TYR A 78 -9.17 -7.98 -0.76
N LYS A 79 -9.66 -8.31 0.43
CA LYS A 79 -8.81 -8.39 1.62
C LYS A 79 -7.70 -9.41 1.41
N GLY A 80 -6.52 -9.11 1.92
CA GLY A 80 -5.34 -9.93 1.67
C GLY A 80 -4.53 -9.51 0.44
N LEU A 81 -5.08 -8.71 -0.50
CA LEU A 81 -4.50 -8.47 -1.82
C LEU A 81 -4.00 -7.04 -2.03
N LEU A 82 -2.91 -6.92 -2.80
CA LEU A 82 -2.35 -5.64 -3.26
C LEU A 82 -2.94 -5.27 -4.63
N HIS A 83 -3.61 -4.13 -4.67
CA HIS A 83 -4.29 -3.57 -5.83
C HIS A 83 -3.55 -2.33 -6.31
N VAL A 84 -3.53 -2.13 -7.62
CA VAL A 84 -3.03 -0.90 -8.24
C VAL A 84 -4.04 -0.33 -9.22
N LEU A 85 -4.28 0.97 -9.09
CA LEU A 85 -4.93 1.80 -10.09
C LEU A 85 -3.83 2.49 -10.92
N VAL A 86 -3.73 2.16 -12.20
CA VAL A 86 -2.71 2.66 -13.12
C VAL A 86 -3.32 3.65 -14.11
N GLY A 87 -2.59 4.69 -14.50
CA GLY A 87 -3.00 5.57 -15.60
C GLY A 87 -2.39 6.96 -15.51
N PRO A 88 -2.57 7.82 -16.52
CA PRO A 88 -1.96 9.15 -16.53
C PRO A 88 -2.52 10.07 -15.43
N PRO A 89 -1.79 11.15 -15.06
CA PRO A 89 -2.35 12.23 -14.25
C PRO A 89 -3.68 12.74 -14.84
N GLY A 90 -4.65 13.04 -13.98
CA GLY A 90 -5.98 13.49 -14.44
C GLY A 90 -6.95 12.38 -14.87
N ALA A 91 -6.51 11.12 -15.00
CA ALA A 91 -7.38 10.02 -15.44
C ALA A 91 -8.57 9.68 -14.51
N GLY A 92 -8.56 10.19 -13.27
CA GLY A 92 -9.64 9.97 -12.29
C GLY A 92 -9.31 9.00 -11.16
N LYS A 93 -8.07 8.48 -11.06
CA LYS A 93 -7.63 7.55 -9.99
C LYS A 93 -7.96 8.06 -8.58
N THR A 94 -7.53 9.29 -8.26
CA THR A 94 -7.80 9.91 -6.95
C THR A 94 -9.29 10.00 -6.64
N TRP A 95 -10.08 10.40 -7.64
CA TRP A 95 -11.53 10.54 -7.50
C TRP A 95 -12.19 9.19 -7.25
N LEU A 96 -11.76 8.15 -7.97
CA LEU A 96 -12.24 6.78 -7.78
C LEU A 96 -11.89 6.24 -6.38
N MET A 97 -10.66 6.45 -5.91
CA MET A 97 -10.24 6.06 -4.56
C MET A 97 -11.07 6.77 -3.49
N LEU A 98 -11.24 8.09 -3.59
CA LEU A 98 -12.01 8.86 -2.60
C LEU A 98 -13.50 8.46 -2.57
N LYS A 99 -14.10 8.20 -3.74
CA LYS A 99 -15.47 7.66 -3.81
C LYS A 99 -15.58 6.29 -3.16
N ALA A 100 -14.64 5.39 -3.42
CA ALA A 100 -14.61 4.07 -2.81
C ALA A 100 -14.49 4.19 -1.29
N VAL A 101 -13.54 4.99 -0.77
CA VAL A 101 -13.37 5.22 0.67
C VAL A 101 -14.65 5.73 1.31
N LYS A 102 -15.27 6.77 0.74
CA LYS A 102 -16.52 7.32 1.26
C LYS A 102 -17.61 6.25 1.34
N SER A 103 -17.84 5.55 0.24
CA SER A 103 -18.89 4.54 0.14
C SER A 103 -18.65 3.33 1.07
N LEU A 104 -17.40 2.92 1.23
CA LEU A 104 -16.99 1.88 2.18
C LEU A 104 -17.26 2.29 3.63
N ARG A 105 -16.90 3.52 4.01
CA ARG A 105 -17.16 4.06 5.36
C ARG A 105 -18.66 4.20 5.64
N GLU A 106 -19.45 4.64 4.66
CA GLU A 106 -20.93 4.72 4.77
C GLU A 106 -21.56 3.33 5.02
N ARG A 107 -20.92 2.25 4.55
CA ARG A 107 -21.33 0.86 4.83
C ARG A 107 -20.71 0.27 6.11
N GLY A 108 -19.99 1.06 6.89
CA GLY A 108 -19.36 0.62 8.14
C GLY A 108 -18.03 -0.13 7.97
N VAL A 109 -17.45 -0.15 6.76
CA VAL A 109 -16.13 -0.75 6.52
C VAL A 109 -15.03 0.21 6.99
N LYS A 110 -14.03 -0.29 7.73
CA LYS A 110 -12.90 0.51 8.19
C LYS A 110 -11.95 0.78 7.03
N ALA A 111 -12.16 1.90 6.33
CA ALA A 111 -11.32 2.32 5.21
C ALA A 111 -10.41 3.48 5.63
N GLU A 112 -9.12 3.37 5.34
CA GLU A 112 -8.13 4.43 5.55
C GLU A 112 -7.64 5.00 4.22
N TYR A 113 -7.40 6.30 4.19
CA TYR A 113 -6.85 6.99 3.02
C TYR A 113 -5.57 7.71 3.43
N ILE A 114 -4.44 7.13 3.02
CA ILE A 114 -3.11 7.69 3.17
C ILE A 114 -2.79 8.50 1.93
N ASN A 115 -2.46 9.76 2.15
CA ASN A 115 -2.18 10.70 1.09
C ASN A 115 -0.81 11.31 1.29
N ARG A 116 -0.20 11.74 0.18
CA ARG A 116 0.92 12.68 0.23
C ARG A 116 0.56 13.99 -0.44
N GLY A 117 0.63 15.10 0.30
CA GLY A 117 0.78 16.47 -0.21
C GLY A 117 -0.33 16.91 -1.16
N GLY A 118 -1.60 16.71 -0.80
CA GLY A 118 -2.72 17.12 -1.65
C GLY A 118 -4.07 17.07 -0.94
N PHE A 119 -4.33 18.08 -0.12
CA PHE A 119 -5.55 18.20 0.69
C PHE A 119 -6.82 18.58 -0.08
N VAL A 120 -6.67 19.18 -1.27
CA VAL A 120 -7.77 19.83 -1.99
C VAL A 120 -8.92 18.86 -2.33
N TYR A 121 -8.59 17.67 -2.82
CA TYR A 121 -9.62 16.69 -3.19
C TYR A 121 -10.20 15.96 -1.97
N VAL A 122 -9.41 15.78 -0.92
CA VAL A 122 -9.83 15.05 0.28
C VAL A 122 -10.98 15.78 0.98
N GLN A 123 -10.84 17.10 1.15
CA GLN A 123 -11.86 17.95 1.76
C GLN A 123 -13.16 17.99 0.95
N GLN A 124 -13.06 18.05 -0.39
CA GLN A 124 -14.23 18.05 -1.28
C GLN A 124 -15.09 16.79 -1.15
N PHE A 125 -14.48 15.65 -0.82
CA PHE A 125 -15.19 14.38 -0.65
C PHE A 125 -15.63 14.12 0.79
N GLY A 126 -15.26 14.97 1.75
CA GLY A 126 -15.54 14.76 3.17
C GLY A 126 -14.88 13.51 3.74
N VAL A 127 -13.73 13.12 3.20
CA VAL A 127 -12.99 11.93 3.65
C VAL A 127 -11.87 12.40 4.57
N GLU A 128 -11.79 11.89 5.80
CA GLU A 128 -10.59 12.08 6.63
C GLU A 128 -9.42 11.28 6.07
N SER A 129 -8.22 11.88 6.04
CA SER A 129 -7.00 11.27 5.52
C SER A 129 -5.82 11.37 6.47
N ILE A 130 -4.94 10.38 6.44
CA ILE A 130 -3.61 10.45 7.03
C ILE A 130 -2.70 11.11 6.00
N ASP A 131 -2.26 12.35 6.25
CA ASP A 131 -1.23 12.97 5.41
C ASP A 131 0.14 12.54 5.89
N VAL A 132 0.84 11.85 5.01
CA VAL A 132 2.25 11.55 5.15
C VAL A 132 2.96 12.48 4.18
N ASN A 133 3.93 13.24 4.67
CA ASN A 133 4.67 14.18 3.85
C ASN A 133 5.46 13.42 2.76
N LEU A 134 6.43 14.07 2.14
CA LEU A 134 7.40 13.38 1.28
C LEU A 134 8.39 12.52 2.10
N ASP A 135 7.94 11.89 3.19
CA ASP A 135 8.73 11.10 4.13
C ASP A 135 8.25 9.64 4.14
N LEU A 136 9.12 8.73 3.69
CA LEU A 136 8.85 7.29 3.73
C LEU A 136 8.71 6.74 5.15
N GLY A 137 9.39 7.32 6.14
CA GLY A 137 9.27 6.95 7.54
C GLY A 137 7.87 7.21 8.10
N GLU A 138 7.23 8.32 7.71
CA GLU A 138 5.85 8.63 8.09
C GLU A 138 4.85 7.65 7.44
N LEU A 139 5.07 7.31 6.16
CA LEU A 139 4.28 6.28 5.48
C LEU A 139 4.38 4.94 6.21
N TYR A 140 5.60 4.53 6.53
CA TYR A 140 5.87 3.30 7.28
C TYR A 140 5.21 3.33 8.68
N ALA A 141 5.23 4.46 9.37
CA ALA A 141 4.58 4.60 10.67
C ALA A 141 3.04 4.52 10.58
N ALA A 142 2.46 5.12 9.54
CA ALA A 142 1.03 4.99 9.26
C ALA A 142 0.65 3.53 9.01
N LEU A 143 1.42 2.83 8.15
CA LEU A 143 1.19 1.41 7.84
C LEU A 143 1.34 0.50 9.07
N ALA A 144 2.34 0.75 9.91
CA ALA A 144 2.59 -0.06 11.12
C ALA A 144 1.47 0.02 12.17
N THR A 145 0.62 1.05 12.10
CA THR A 145 -0.43 1.31 13.09
C THR A 145 -1.84 1.20 12.51
N VAL A 146 -1.96 0.92 11.21
CA VAL A 146 -3.24 0.86 10.52
C VAL A 146 -4.06 -0.33 11.02
N LYS A 147 -5.31 -0.07 11.42
CA LYS A 147 -6.28 -1.08 11.82
C LYS A 147 -7.53 -0.97 10.95
N ALA A 148 -7.33 -1.21 9.66
CA ALA A 148 -8.33 -1.03 8.62
C ALA A 148 -8.62 -2.34 7.89
N ASP A 149 -9.82 -2.45 7.31
CA ASP A 149 -10.15 -3.51 6.34
C ASP A 149 -9.58 -3.18 4.96
N VAL A 150 -9.37 -1.90 4.66
CA VAL A 150 -8.82 -1.42 3.40
C VAL A 150 -8.01 -0.14 3.59
N VAL A 151 -6.86 -0.07 2.93
CA VAL A 151 -5.94 1.07 2.97
C VAL A 151 -5.69 1.55 1.55
N PHE A 152 -6.08 2.78 1.27
CA PHE A 152 -5.82 3.48 0.03
C PHE A 152 -4.59 4.36 0.17
N ILE A 153 -3.63 4.27 -0.74
CA ILE A 153 -2.38 5.04 -0.68
C ILE A 153 -2.17 5.79 -1.98
N ARG A 154 -2.23 7.12 -1.92
CA ARG A 154 -2.01 7.99 -3.07
C ARG A 154 -0.68 8.70 -2.98
N GLY A 155 0.01 8.79 -4.12
CA GLY A 155 1.15 9.70 -4.28
C GLY A 155 2.52 9.05 -4.06
N LEU A 156 2.56 7.72 -3.97
CA LEU A 156 3.79 6.94 -3.88
C LEU A 156 4.80 7.26 -4.99
N GLU A 157 4.32 7.49 -6.22
CA GLU A 157 5.13 7.90 -7.37
C GLU A 157 6.10 9.06 -7.07
N ALA A 158 5.65 10.05 -6.28
CA ALA A 158 6.47 11.20 -5.96
C ALA A 158 7.51 10.91 -4.89
N LEU A 159 7.20 10.03 -3.93
CA LEU A 159 8.19 9.54 -2.98
C LEU A 159 9.29 8.81 -3.74
N PHE A 160 8.94 7.91 -4.66
CA PHE A 160 9.96 7.14 -5.39
C PHE A 160 10.81 7.96 -6.34
N ARG A 161 10.28 9.06 -6.90
CA ARG A 161 11.11 10.02 -7.66
C ARG A 161 12.17 10.71 -6.81
N LEU A 162 11.96 10.84 -5.50
CA LEU A 162 12.91 11.49 -4.58
C LEU A 162 13.90 10.51 -3.96
N TYR A 163 13.42 9.31 -3.63
CA TYR A 163 14.23 8.28 -2.95
C TYR A 163 14.90 7.30 -3.92
N GLY A 164 14.42 7.18 -5.15
CA GLY A 164 14.92 6.27 -6.18
C GLY A 164 14.07 5.01 -6.36
N GLU A 165 14.20 4.38 -7.53
CA GLU A 165 13.42 3.19 -7.93
C GLU A 165 13.70 1.95 -7.08
N GLN A 166 14.89 1.83 -6.50
CA GLN A 166 15.22 0.72 -5.60
C GLN A 166 14.29 0.70 -4.36
N LEU A 167 13.93 1.89 -3.85
CA LEU A 167 13.00 2.02 -2.74
C LEU A 167 11.54 1.81 -3.16
N LEU A 168 11.18 1.98 -4.44
CA LEU A 168 9.86 1.58 -4.94
C LEU A 168 9.66 0.08 -4.74
N TYR A 169 10.63 -0.74 -5.13
CA TYR A 169 10.55 -2.19 -4.98
C TYR A 169 10.38 -2.61 -3.51
N SER A 170 11.24 -2.13 -2.61
CA SER A 170 11.17 -2.49 -1.18
C SER A 170 9.89 -1.96 -0.52
N THR A 171 9.39 -0.80 -0.93
CA THR A 171 8.10 -0.26 -0.47
C THR A 171 6.95 -1.13 -0.96
N LEU A 172 6.90 -1.51 -2.24
CA LEU A 172 5.85 -2.39 -2.76
C LEU A 172 5.87 -3.76 -2.09
N GLN A 173 7.05 -4.33 -1.82
CA GLN A 173 7.15 -5.56 -1.03
C GLN A 173 6.57 -5.37 0.38
N THR A 174 6.82 -4.22 1.00
CA THR A 174 6.26 -3.90 2.33
C THR A 174 4.74 -3.78 2.26
N LEU A 175 4.20 -3.12 1.24
CA LEU A 175 2.75 -3.00 1.02
C LEU A 175 2.09 -4.35 0.73
N LEU A 176 2.76 -5.22 -0.02
CA LEU A 176 2.30 -6.59 -0.24
C LEU A 176 2.23 -7.36 1.08
N ARG A 177 3.23 -7.21 1.96
CA ARG A 177 3.21 -7.83 3.31
C ARG A 177 2.06 -7.28 4.16
N VAL A 178 1.83 -5.96 4.12
CA VAL A 178 0.68 -5.33 4.80
C VAL A 178 -0.63 -5.87 4.24
N ALA A 179 -0.76 -6.05 2.92
CA ALA A 179 -1.97 -6.66 2.37
C ALA A 179 -2.17 -8.08 2.91
N ARG A 180 -1.11 -8.89 2.89
CA ARG A 180 -1.15 -10.29 3.36
C ARG A 180 -1.44 -10.45 4.86
N SER A 181 -1.33 -9.40 5.67
CA SER A 181 -1.75 -9.44 7.08
C SER A 181 -3.26 -9.29 7.28
N GLY A 182 -4.02 -9.01 6.21
CA GLY A 182 -5.48 -8.93 6.27
C GLY A 182 -6.13 -7.84 5.40
N PRO A 183 -5.69 -6.57 5.42
CA PRO A 183 -6.37 -5.52 4.68
C PRO A 183 -6.26 -5.67 3.17
N ALA A 184 -7.21 -5.08 2.43
CA ALA A 184 -6.99 -4.77 1.03
C ALA A 184 -6.10 -3.52 0.93
N VAL A 185 -4.96 -3.59 0.24
CA VAL A 185 -4.11 -2.42 0.01
C VAL A 185 -4.33 -1.95 -1.43
N VAL A 186 -4.66 -0.68 -1.62
CA VAL A 186 -4.92 -0.08 -2.92
C VAL A 186 -4.01 1.10 -3.13
N ILE A 187 -3.16 1.04 -4.16
CA ILE A 187 -2.28 2.16 -4.50
C ILE A 187 -2.64 2.75 -5.85
N SER A 188 -2.19 3.98 -6.11
CA SER A 188 -2.27 4.59 -7.44
C SER A 188 -0.89 4.88 -8.00
N LEU A 189 -0.61 4.44 -9.23
CA LEU A 189 0.63 4.72 -9.96
C LEU A 189 0.33 5.32 -11.34
N ARG A 190 1.35 5.90 -11.98
CA ARG A 190 1.23 6.35 -13.38
C ARG A 190 1.38 5.18 -14.34
N ASP A 191 2.38 4.35 -14.08
CA ASP A 191 2.73 3.12 -14.77
C ASP A 191 3.22 2.09 -13.74
N LEU A 192 3.53 0.87 -14.18
CA LEU A 192 3.87 -0.24 -13.29
C LEU A 192 5.37 -0.40 -13.03
N HIS A 193 6.24 0.35 -13.71
CA HIS A 193 7.70 0.25 -13.59
C HIS A 193 8.26 -1.17 -13.71
N ASP A 194 7.67 -2.02 -14.58
CA ASP A 194 8.01 -3.45 -14.71
C ASP A 194 7.86 -4.29 -13.42
N LEU A 195 7.05 -3.81 -12.47
CA LEU A 195 6.75 -4.47 -11.19
C LEU A 195 5.32 -5.04 -11.16
N ASP A 196 4.74 -5.34 -12.33
CA ASP A 196 3.39 -5.90 -12.45
C ASP A 196 3.22 -7.19 -11.62
N VAL A 197 4.29 -7.98 -11.49
CA VAL A 197 4.33 -9.24 -10.74
C VAL A 197 4.03 -9.09 -9.24
N LEU A 198 4.19 -7.90 -8.66
CA LEU A 198 3.92 -7.64 -7.25
C LEU A 198 2.43 -7.39 -6.97
N PHE A 199 1.64 -7.08 -8.01
CA PHE A 199 0.23 -6.72 -7.88
C PHE A 199 -0.67 -7.92 -8.13
N ASP A 200 -1.57 -8.18 -7.18
CA ASP A 200 -2.60 -9.21 -7.33
C ASP A 200 -3.74 -8.70 -8.22
N VAL A 201 -4.05 -7.40 -8.12
CA VAL A 201 -5.12 -6.75 -8.88
C VAL A 201 -4.57 -5.52 -9.60
N ILE A 202 -4.74 -5.47 -10.92
CA ILE A 202 -4.28 -4.39 -11.78
C ILE A 202 -5.48 -3.82 -12.52
N VAL A 203 -5.71 -2.52 -12.35
CA VAL A 203 -6.83 -1.80 -12.92
C VAL A 203 -6.32 -0.55 -13.64
N ASN A 204 -6.53 -0.50 -14.95
CA ASN A 204 -6.22 0.67 -15.76
C ASN A 204 -7.36 1.69 -15.68
N VAL A 205 -7.01 2.95 -15.47
CA VAL A 205 -7.93 4.08 -15.39
C VAL A 205 -7.55 5.09 -16.47
N GLU A 206 -8.47 5.33 -17.39
CA GLU A 206 -8.27 6.24 -18.52
C GLU A 206 -9.60 6.87 -18.94
N ASN A 207 -9.64 8.19 -19.16
CA ASN A 207 -10.83 8.90 -19.67
C ASN A 207 -12.13 8.58 -18.93
N ARG A 208 -12.10 8.48 -17.58
CA ARG A 208 -13.23 8.06 -16.73
C ARG A 208 -13.75 6.65 -17.02
N THR A 209 -12.97 5.84 -17.72
CA THR A 209 -13.21 4.42 -17.88
C THR A 209 -12.20 3.63 -17.08
N VAL A 210 -12.62 2.46 -16.63
CA VAL A 210 -11.83 1.54 -15.85
C VAL A 210 -11.81 0.20 -16.59
N THR A 211 -10.62 -0.38 -16.75
CA THR A 211 -10.41 -1.68 -17.38
C THR A 211 -9.61 -2.56 -16.44
N SER A 212 -10.15 -3.72 -16.05
CA SER A 212 -9.40 -4.69 -15.25
C SER A 212 -8.43 -5.46 -16.14
N VAL A 213 -7.16 -5.46 -15.76
CA VAL A 213 -6.09 -6.22 -16.43
C VAL A 213 -5.86 -7.55 -15.70
N ARG A 214 -5.90 -7.51 -14.37
CA ARG A 214 -5.72 -8.67 -13.49
C ARG A 214 -6.64 -8.51 -12.29
N ALA A 215 -7.49 -9.50 -12.00
CA ALA A 215 -8.29 -9.55 -10.78
C ALA A 215 -8.82 -10.98 -10.56
N PRO A 216 -9.01 -11.43 -9.31
CA PRO A 216 -9.65 -12.72 -9.00
C PRO A 216 -11.08 -12.87 -9.53
N GLY A 217 -11.78 -11.74 -9.75
CA GLY A 217 -13.12 -11.68 -10.30
C GLY A 217 -13.33 -10.41 -11.15
N GLY A 218 -14.52 -10.26 -11.73
CA GLY A 218 -14.83 -9.13 -12.62
C GLY A 218 -14.57 -9.43 -14.10
N LYS A 219 -14.76 -8.40 -14.93
CA LYS A 219 -14.71 -8.51 -16.39
C LYS A 219 -13.34 -8.05 -16.91
N ILE A 220 -12.42 -9.00 -17.06
CA ILE A 220 -11.07 -8.73 -17.57
C ILE A 220 -11.15 -8.19 -19.00
N GLY A 221 -10.45 -7.08 -19.27
CA GLY A 221 -10.37 -6.45 -20.59
C GLY A 221 -11.60 -5.62 -20.98
N GLU A 222 -12.70 -5.66 -20.23
CA GLU A 222 -13.88 -4.84 -20.51
C GLU A 222 -13.72 -3.41 -19.99
N LYS A 223 -14.07 -2.43 -20.83
CA LYS A 223 -14.11 -1.02 -20.44
C LYS A 223 -15.42 -0.72 -19.70
N VAL A 224 -15.32 -0.39 -18.42
CA VAL A 224 -16.44 0.04 -17.58
C VAL A 224 -16.39 1.55 -17.41
N LYS A 225 -17.53 2.23 -17.62
CA LYS A 225 -17.62 3.69 -17.45
C LYS A 225 -17.87 4.07 -16.00
N CYS A 226 -17.17 5.12 -15.56
CA CYS A 226 -17.37 5.85 -14.31
C CYS A 226 -17.64 7.34 -14.64
#